data_AF-Q4JBW2-F1
#
_entry.id   AF-Q4JBW2-F1
#
_cell.length_a   1.000
_cell.length_b   1.000
_cell.length_c   1.000
_cell.angle_alpha   90.00
_cell.angle_beta   90.00
_cell.angle_gamma   90.00
#
_symmetry.space_group_name_H-M   'P 1'
#
loop_
_entity.id
_entity.type
_entity.pdbx_description
1 polymer ?
#
loop_
_entity_poly.entity_id
_entity_poly.type
_entity_poly.pdbx_seq_one_letter_code
_entity_poly.pdbx_strand_id
1 'polypeptide(L)'
;MALFIDPLTSQLIVLASSFLVLAYGFIKTYFTVHSSIQEYRESLRSLYMPLLVMGSFMAITGLYGLLVWPLPGSYNILFYDLYPILGLGLMGIAFSLKNNYKLELFGFLALILGLVTIYYGVQGYFKGLTTEPIALLGLYTLVGLASFFFYPVSIFVDNASKGKIFLIIDSVFLILSALLAGYIALEAVPAHLSGFAHWTPFL
;
A
#
# COMPACT_ATOMS: atom_id res chain seq x y z
N MET A 1 8.86 26.96 -11.18
CA MET A 1 9.08 27.05 -9.73
C MET A 1 8.05 26.15 -9.08
N ALA A 2 8.46 25.14 -8.31
CA ALA A 2 7.50 24.29 -7.60
C ALA A 2 6.86 25.13 -6.49
N LEU A 3 5.53 25.29 -6.55
CA LEU A 3 4.79 26.15 -5.61
C LEU A 3 4.46 25.43 -4.28
N PHE A 4 4.45 24.09 -4.28
CA PHE A 4 4.01 23.28 -3.13
C PHE A 4 4.85 22.01 -2.99
N ILE A 5 5.23 21.68 -1.75
CA ILE A 5 5.84 20.39 -1.40
C ILE A 5 4.71 19.37 -1.27
N ASP A 6 4.69 18.37 -2.13
CA ASP A 6 3.77 17.24 -2.04
C ASP A 6 4.45 16.01 -1.38
N PRO A 7 3.70 15.19 -0.62
CA PRO A 7 4.25 13.99 -0.01
C PRO A 7 4.30 12.77 -0.93
N LEU A 8 3.90 12.84 -2.22
CA LEU A 8 3.65 11.65 -3.05
C LEU A 8 4.88 10.76 -3.18
N THR A 9 6.06 11.35 -3.44
CA THR A 9 7.32 10.59 -3.54
C THR A 9 7.60 9.82 -2.24
N SER A 10 7.45 10.47 -1.09
CA SER A 10 7.64 9.79 0.20
C SER A 10 6.58 8.71 0.47
N GLN A 11 5.35 8.92 0.05
CA GLN A 11 4.27 7.93 0.18
C GLN A 11 4.53 6.69 -0.67
N LEU A 12 5.07 6.84 -1.88
CA LEU A 12 5.46 5.70 -2.72
C LEU A 12 6.60 4.88 -2.09
N ILE A 13 7.57 5.54 -1.43
CA ILE A 13 8.63 4.86 -0.67
C ILE A 13 8.03 4.09 0.51
N VAL A 14 7.11 4.71 1.26
CA VAL A 14 6.44 4.05 2.39
C VAL A 14 5.55 2.90 1.91
N LEU A 15 4.86 3.05 0.77
CA LEU A 15 4.09 1.99 0.12
C LEU A 15 4.98 0.80 -0.20
N ALA A 16 6.11 1.04 -0.89
CA ALA A 16 7.06 -0.01 -1.24
C ALA A 16 7.59 -0.73 0.01
N SER A 17 8.00 0.04 1.02
CA SER A 17 8.53 -0.51 2.27
C SER A 17 7.48 -1.34 3.02
N SER A 18 6.23 -0.85 3.09
CA SER A 18 5.11 -1.55 3.75
C SER A 18 4.84 -2.90 3.11
N PHE A 19 4.83 -2.93 1.79
CA PHE A 19 4.52 -4.13 1.03
C PHE A 19 5.64 -5.16 1.12
N LEU A 20 6.91 -4.73 1.10
CA LEU A 20 8.04 -5.64 1.35
C LEU A 20 8.00 -6.23 2.77
N VAL A 21 7.66 -5.42 3.78
CA VAL A 21 7.53 -5.89 5.16
C VAL A 21 6.39 -6.91 5.29
N LEU A 22 5.23 -6.62 4.69
CA LEU A 22 4.08 -7.52 4.71
C LEU A 22 4.37 -8.84 3.97
N ALA A 23 4.96 -8.76 2.77
CA ALA A 23 5.39 -9.92 1.99
C ALA A 23 6.41 -10.78 2.76
N TYR A 24 7.40 -10.15 3.40
CA TYR A 24 8.35 -10.85 4.25
C TYR A 24 7.65 -11.62 5.37
N GLY A 25 6.68 -11.00 6.05
CA GLY A 25 5.90 -11.65 7.09
C GLY A 25 5.10 -12.86 6.59
N PHE A 26 4.45 -12.74 5.43
CA PHE A 26 3.71 -13.83 4.80
C PHE A 26 4.62 -14.97 4.35
N ILE A 27 5.73 -14.67 3.68
CA ILE A 27 6.73 -15.65 3.25
C ILE A 27 7.31 -16.39 4.45
N LYS A 28 7.76 -15.66 5.49
CA LYS A 28 8.28 -16.25 6.72
C LYS A 28 7.25 -17.20 7.33
N THR A 29 6.02 -16.72 7.52
CA THR A 29 4.92 -17.51 8.10
C THR A 29 4.60 -18.75 7.28
N TYR A 30 4.65 -18.65 5.95
CA TYR A 30 4.46 -19.79 5.07
C TYR A 30 5.50 -20.89 5.29
N PHE A 31 6.78 -20.54 5.44
CA PHE A 31 7.85 -21.53 5.56
C PHE A 31 8.07 -22.03 6.99
N THR A 32 7.73 -21.26 8.02
CA THR A 32 8.09 -21.62 9.41
C THR A 32 6.95 -22.18 10.25
N VAL A 33 5.68 -21.98 9.87
CA VAL A 33 4.52 -22.38 10.69
C VAL A 33 3.72 -23.47 10.00
N HIS A 34 3.39 -24.56 10.70
CA HIS A 34 2.70 -25.71 10.10
C HIS A 34 1.45 -26.19 10.85
N SER A 35 1.20 -25.71 12.07
CA SER A 35 0.47 -26.53 13.06
C SER A 35 -0.82 -25.89 13.57
N SER A 36 -0.88 -24.58 13.82
CA SER A 36 -2.06 -23.96 14.46
C SER A 36 -2.36 -22.52 14.04
N ILE A 37 -3.64 -22.13 14.13
CA ILE A 37 -4.13 -20.74 13.93
C ILE A 37 -3.33 -19.76 14.80
N GLN A 38 -3.13 -20.11 16.08
CA GLN A 38 -2.45 -19.26 17.04
C GLN A 38 -1.00 -18.99 16.62
N GLU A 39 -0.28 -19.99 16.13
CA GLU A 39 1.09 -19.83 15.63
C GLU A 39 1.15 -18.95 14.37
N TYR A 40 0.18 -19.06 13.46
CA TYR A 40 0.12 -18.19 12.28
C TYR A 40 -0.03 -16.71 12.68
N ARG A 41 -0.93 -16.44 13.62
CA ARG A 41 -1.12 -15.07 14.15
C ARG A 41 0.11 -14.56 14.88
N GLU A 42 0.73 -15.39 15.71
CA GLU A 42 1.90 -15.00 16.49
C GLU A 42 3.10 -14.71 15.57
N SER A 43 3.30 -15.50 14.51
CA SER A 43 4.35 -15.23 13.51
C SER A 43 4.17 -13.86 12.85
N LEU A 44 2.92 -13.50 12.52
CA LEU A 44 2.57 -12.22 11.89
C LEU A 44 2.51 -11.05 12.87
N ARG A 45 2.42 -11.28 14.18
CA ARG A 45 2.33 -10.22 15.20
C ARG A 45 3.50 -9.24 15.16
N SER A 46 4.69 -9.70 14.75
CA SER A 46 5.86 -8.85 14.54
C SER A 46 5.65 -7.74 13.50
N LEU A 47 4.67 -7.87 12.61
CA LEU A 47 4.29 -6.86 11.62
C LEU A 47 3.53 -5.68 12.24
N TYR A 48 3.02 -5.80 13.47
CA TYR A 48 2.20 -4.77 14.10
C TYR A 48 2.83 -3.38 14.05
N MET A 49 4.06 -3.23 14.58
CA MET A 49 4.66 -1.91 14.71
C MET A 49 5.06 -1.30 13.36
N PRO A 50 5.72 -2.03 12.45
CA PRO A 50 6.01 -1.51 11.11
C PRO A 50 4.76 -1.08 10.34
N LEU A 51 3.71 -1.93 10.30
CA LEU A 51 2.49 -1.63 9.57
C LEU A 51 1.72 -0.46 10.20
N LEU A 52 1.72 -0.36 11.53
CA LEU A 52 1.09 0.78 12.21
C LEU A 52 1.79 2.09 11.85
N VAL A 53 3.13 2.14 11.91
CA VAL A 53 3.90 3.35 11.59
C VAL A 53 3.70 3.75 10.14
N MET A 54 3.87 2.81 9.21
CA MET A 54 3.76 3.09 7.78
C MET A 54 2.33 3.41 7.35
N GLY A 55 1.36 2.65 7.86
CA GLY A 55 -0.06 2.92 7.64
C GLY A 55 -0.51 4.27 8.20
N SER A 56 -0.02 4.66 9.38
CA SER A 56 -0.31 5.98 9.95
C SER A 56 0.28 7.10 9.11
N PHE A 57 1.52 6.95 8.64
CA PHE A 57 2.15 7.91 7.75
C PHE A 57 1.32 8.10 6.48
N MET A 58 0.95 7.01 5.80
CA MET A 58 0.14 7.05 4.58
C MET A 58 -1.25 7.65 4.83
N ALA A 59 -1.90 7.29 5.95
CA ALA A 59 -3.21 7.81 6.30
C ALA A 59 -3.19 9.33 6.53
N ILE A 60 -2.26 9.81 7.36
CA ILE A 60 -2.13 11.23 7.71
C ILE A 60 -1.76 12.06 6.48
N THR A 61 -0.74 11.63 5.74
CA THR A 61 -0.27 12.37 4.55
C THR A 61 -1.26 12.28 3.39
N GLY A 62 -2.02 11.19 3.29
CA GLY A 62 -3.11 11.05 2.34
C GLY A 62 -4.26 12.02 2.64
N LEU A 63 -4.70 12.07 3.90
CA LEU A 63 -5.74 13.01 4.34
C LEU A 63 -5.29 14.46 4.15
N TYR A 64 -4.02 14.75 4.43
CA TYR A 64 -3.42 16.02 4.06
C TYR A 64 -3.58 16.31 2.57
N GLY A 65 -3.19 15.38 1.69
CA GLY A 65 -3.32 15.52 0.23
C GLY A 65 -4.77 15.76 -0.24
N LEU A 66 -5.76 15.16 0.41
CA LEU A 66 -7.19 15.43 0.13
C LEU A 66 -7.63 16.83 0.54
N LEU A 67 -7.10 17.37 1.65
CA LEU A 67 -7.54 18.64 2.22
C LEU A 67 -6.86 19.85 1.60
N VAL A 68 -5.55 19.77 1.34
CA VAL A 68 -4.75 20.90 0.83
C VAL A 68 -4.47 20.82 -0.67
N TRP A 69 -4.77 19.68 -1.30
CA TRP A 69 -4.72 19.52 -2.76
C TRP A 69 -3.37 19.92 -3.38
N PRO A 70 -2.23 19.36 -2.92
CA PRO A 70 -0.90 19.85 -3.31
C PRO A 70 -0.54 19.54 -4.78
N LEU A 71 -1.26 18.61 -5.42
CA LEU A 71 -1.02 18.21 -6.81
C LEU A 71 -2.02 18.87 -7.76
N PRO A 72 -1.64 19.15 -9.02
CA PRO A 72 -2.51 19.85 -9.96
C PRO A 72 -3.70 18.98 -10.42
N GLY A 73 -4.89 19.56 -10.38
CA GLY A 73 -6.09 19.02 -11.02
C GLY A 73 -6.45 17.60 -10.58
N SER A 74 -6.74 16.74 -11.56
CA SER A 74 -7.14 15.34 -11.34
C SER A 74 -6.00 14.44 -10.85
N TYR A 75 -4.75 14.89 -10.95
CA TYR A 75 -3.59 14.13 -10.44
C TYR A 75 -3.68 13.95 -8.93
N ASN A 76 -4.20 14.95 -8.21
CA ASN A 76 -4.43 14.86 -6.78
C ASN A 76 -5.43 13.78 -6.40
N ILE A 77 -6.58 13.75 -7.09
CA ILE A 77 -7.65 12.77 -6.86
C ILE A 77 -7.13 11.36 -7.16
N LEU A 78 -6.41 11.21 -8.28
CA LEU A 78 -5.87 9.93 -8.72
C LEU A 78 -5.07 9.24 -7.62
N PHE A 79 -4.20 9.97 -6.91
CA PHE A 79 -3.36 9.41 -5.84
C PHE A 79 -3.98 9.51 -4.45
N TYR A 80 -4.44 10.69 -4.03
CA TYR A 80 -4.82 10.93 -2.64
C TYR A 80 -6.18 10.39 -2.21
N ASP A 81 -7.05 9.97 -3.14
CA ASP A 81 -8.30 9.28 -2.74
C ASP A 81 -8.01 7.91 -2.11
N LEU A 82 -6.98 7.22 -2.59
CA LEU A 82 -6.69 5.84 -2.20
C LEU A 82 -5.65 5.72 -1.08
N TYR A 83 -4.70 6.65 -0.96
CA TYR A 83 -3.66 6.60 0.08
C TYR A 83 -4.20 6.56 1.52
N PRO A 84 -5.19 7.39 1.91
CA PRO A 84 -5.81 7.32 3.23
C PRO A 84 -6.39 5.95 3.53
N ILE A 85 -7.13 5.42 2.55
CA ILE A 85 -7.81 4.14 2.64
C ILE A 85 -6.80 3.01 2.81
N LEU A 86 -5.74 3.01 2.01
CA LEU A 86 -4.67 2.03 2.10
C LEU A 86 -3.94 2.11 3.45
N GLY A 87 -3.62 3.33 3.92
CA GLY A 87 -3.01 3.54 5.22
C GLY A 87 -3.87 3.01 6.37
N LEU A 88 -5.17 3.32 6.37
CA LEU A 88 -6.14 2.79 7.34
C LEU A 88 -6.27 1.27 7.25
N GLY A 89 -6.19 0.69 6.04
CA GLY A 89 -6.16 -0.76 5.82
C GLY A 89 -4.96 -1.42 6.51
N LEU A 90 -3.75 -0.89 6.31
CA LEU A 90 -2.53 -1.38 6.97
C LEU A 90 -2.62 -1.25 8.51
N MET A 91 -3.16 -0.13 9.01
CA MET A 91 -3.41 0.05 10.44
C MET A 91 -4.43 -0.97 10.97
N GLY A 92 -5.50 -1.25 10.22
CA GLY A 92 -6.51 -2.26 10.55
C GLY A 92 -5.91 -3.66 10.68
N ILE A 93 -5.05 -4.05 9.73
CA ILE A 93 -4.28 -5.30 9.78
C ILE A 93 -3.41 -5.32 11.04
N ALA A 94 -2.65 -4.25 11.29
CA ALA A 94 -1.76 -4.14 12.44
C ALA A 94 -2.53 -4.34 13.77
N PHE A 95 -3.62 -3.60 13.97
CA PHE A 95 -4.44 -3.71 15.19
C PHE A 95 -5.08 -5.09 15.31
N SER A 96 -5.52 -5.70 14.21
CA SER A 96 -6.10 -7.03 14.22
C SER A 96 -5.09 -8.12 14.62
N LEU A 97 -3.85 -8.01 14.14
CA LEU A 97 -2.76 -8.92 14.52
C LEU A 97 -2.35 -8.76 15.99
N LYS A 98 -2.29 -7.52 16.51
CA LYS A 98 -1.97 -7.28 17.93
C LYS A 98 -3.04 -7.82 18.86
N ASN A 99 -4.30 -7.52 18.59
CA ASN A 99 -5.43 -7.76 19.49
C ASN A 99 -6.17 -9.09 19.23
N ASN A 100 -5.71 -9.91 18.30
CA ASN A 100 -6.36 -11.15 17.88
C ASN A 100 -7.81 -10.97 17.39
N TYR A 101 -8.11 -9.84 16.75
CA TYR A 101 -9.39 -9.64 16.07
C TYR A 101 -9.42 -10.43 14.75
N LYS A 102 -10.60 -10.71 14.20
CA LYS A 102 -10.70 -11.35 12.90
C LYS A 102 -10.18 -10.42 11.80
N LEU A 103 -9.34 -10.94 10.90
CA LEU A 103 -8.89 -10.25 9.69
C LEU A 103 -9.92 -10.36 8.55
N GLU A 104 -10.83 -11.33 8.58
CA GLU A 104 -11.78 -11.62 7.49
C GLU A 104 -12.53 -10.38 6.98
N LEU A 105 -13.04 -9.55 7.88
CA LEU A 105 -13.76 -8.31 7.50
C LEU A 105 -12.81 -7.31 6.81
N PHE A 106 -11.58 -7.15 7.32
CA PHE A 106 -10.57 -6.31 6.68
C PHE A 106 -10.14 -6.88 5.32
N GLY A 107 -10.05 -8.19 5.20
CA GLY A 107 -9.80 -8.86 3.92
C GLY A 107 -10.91 -8.62 2.92
N PHE A 108 -12.18 -8.73 3.33
CA PHE A 108 -13.30 -8.46 2.45
C PHE A 108 -13.35 -6.99 2.00
N LEU A 109 -13.07 -6.05 2.91
CA LEU A 109 -12.91 -4.64 2.55
C LEU A 109 -11.74 -4.43 1.58
N ALA A 110 -10.60 -5.07 1.81
CA ALA A 110 -9.43 -5.00 0.92
C ALA A 110 -9.75 -5.55 -0.47
N LEU A 111 -10.58 -6.60 -0.59
CA LEU A 111 -11.03 -7.10 -1.87
C LEU A 111 -11.81 -6.04 -2.65
N ILE A 112 -12.80 -5.41 -2.03
CA ILE A 112 -13.63 -4.39 -2.68
C ILE A 112 -12.76 -3.19 -3.08
N LEU A 113 -11.94 -2.70 -2.15
CA LEU A 113 -11.07 -1.55 -2.37
C LEU A 113 -9.94 -1.86 -3.36
N GLY A 114 -9.51 -3.11 -3.46
CA GLY A 114 -8.59 -3.59 -4.48
C GLY A 114 -9.17 -3.44 -5.89
N LEU A 115 -10.43 -3.84 -6.07
CA LEU A 115 -11.14 -3.65 -7.36
C LEU A 115 -11.32 -2.17 -7.69
N VAL A 116 -11.65 -1.33 -6.70
CA VAL A 116 -11.72 0.13 -6.88
C VAL A 116 -10.35 0.69 -7.28
N THR A 117 -9.26 0.23 -6.65
CA THR A 117 -7.90 0.65 -6.99
C THR A 117 -7.56 0.29 -8.44
N ILE A 118 -7.87 -0.93 -8.89
CA ILE A 118 -7.68 -1.31 -10.31
C ILE A 118 -8.44 -0.35 -11.23
N TYR A 119 -9.69 -0.03 -10.89
CA TYR A 119 -10.52 0.87 -11.68
C TYR A 119 -9.93 2.28 -11.80
N TYR A 120 -9.35 2.83 -10.71
CA TYR A 120 -8.62 4.11 -10.75
C TYR A 120 -7.45 4.05 -11.72
N GLY A 121 -6.66 2.96 -11.70
CA GLY A 121 -5.55 2.75 -12.63
C GLY A 121 -6.00 2.72 -14.09
N VAL A 122 -7.06 1.97 -14.37
CA VAL A 122 -7.66 1.87 -15.71
C VAL A 122 -8.15 3.23 -16.22
N GLN A 123 -8.86 4.00 -15.37
CA GLN A 123 -9.33 5.33 -15.75
C GLN A 123 -8.17 6.31 -15.93
N GLY A 124 -7.15 6.26 -15.07
CA GLY A 124 -5.96 7.09 -15.19
C GLY A 124 -5.19 6.81 -16.49
N TYR A 125 -5.09 5.54 -16.87
CA TYR A 125 -4.51 5.11 -18.15
C TYR A 125 -5.28 5.67 -19.35
N PHE A 126 -6.59 5.42 -19.44
CA PHE A 126 -7.39 5.86 -20.59
C PHE A 126 -7.49 7.38 -20.72
N LYS A 127 -7.40 8.10 -19.62
CA LYS A 127 -7.46 9.57 -19.60
C LYS A 127 -6.08 10.23 -19.76
N GLY A 128 -4.99 9.46 -19.84
CA GLY A 128 -3.64 10.01 -20.01
C GLY A 128 -3.22 10.93 -18.86
N LEU A 129 -3.57 10.59 -17.62
CA LEU A 129 -3.35 11.48 -16.46
C LEU A 129 -1.89 11.58 -16.00
N THR A 130 -0.97 10.87 -16.66
CA THR A 130 0.47 10.85 -16.35
C THR A 130 1.27 10.74 -17.64
N THR A 131 2.53 11.14 -17.60
CA THR A 131 3.51 10.91 -18.68
C THR A 131 3.91 9.43 -18.79
N GLU A 132 3.71 8.65 -17.73
CA GLU A 132 4.05 7.22 -17.65
C GLU A 132 2.80 6.33 -17.46
N PRO A 133 1.88 6.27 -18.44
CA PRO A 133 0.57 5.65 -18.27
C PRO A 133 0.62 4.15 -17.99
N ILE A 134 1.60 3.44 -18.57
CA ILE A 134 1.77 2.00 -18.36
C ILE A 134 2.26 1.73 -16.92
N ALA A 135 3.19 2.53 -16.41
CA ALA A 135 3.66 2.39 -15.03
C ALA A 135 2.53 2.67 -14.03
N LEU A 136 1.69 3.68 -14.28
CA LEU A 136 0.50 3.95 -13.48
C LEU A 136 -0.47 2.77 -13.49
N LEU A 137 -0.85 2.28 -14.68
CA LEU A 137 -1.76 1.13 -14.81
C LEU A 137 -1.19 -0.10 -14.07
N GLY A 138 0.09 -0.38 -14.27
CA GLY A 138 0.79 -1.48 -13.61
C GLY A 138 0.74 -1.36 -12.10
N LEU A 139 1.06 -0.18 -11.56
CA LEU A 139 1.08 0.07 -10.12
C LEU A 139 -0.29 -0.17 -9.49
N TYR A 140 -1.34 0.47 -10.02
CA TYR A 140 -2.69 0.35 -9.48
C TYR A 140 -3.23 -1.07 -9.65
N THR A 141 -2.90 -1.74 -10.75
CA THR A 141 -3.32 -3.13 -10.97
C THR A 141 -2.66 -4.07 -9.97
N LEU A 142 -1.34 -3.96 -9.77
CA LEU A 142 -0.61 -4.81 -8.84
C LEU A 142 -1.01 -4.56 -7.39
N VAL A 143 -1.16 -3.29 -6.98
CA VAL A 143 -1.62 -2.90 -5.63
C VAL A 143 -3.04 -3.40 -5.39
N GLY A 144 -3.92 -3.25 -6.39
CA GLY A 144 -5.29 -3.72 -6.32
C GLY A 144 -5.39 -5.25 -6.26
N LEU A 145 -4.53 -5.98 -6.98
CA LEU A 145 -4.44 -7.44 -6.91
C LEU A 145 -3.89 -7.92 -5.56
N ALA A 146 -2.89 -7.25 -4.98
CA ALA A 146 -2.45 -7.54 -3.60
C ALA A 146 -3.60 -7.32 -2.60
N SER A 147 -4.35 -6.23 -2.73
CA SER A 147 -5.51 -6.00 -1.87
C SER A 147 -6.63 -7.05 -2.08
N PHE A 148 -6.81 -7.51 -3.32
CA PHE A 148 -7.75 -8.58 -3.67
C PHE A 148 -7.35 -9.93 -3.06
N PHE A 149 -6.10 -10.34 -3.21
CA PHE A 149 -5.60 -11.61 -2.68
C PHE A 149 -5.36 -11.59 -1.17
N PHE A 150 -5.36 -10.43 -0.53
CA PHE A 150 -5.39 -10.33 0.92
C PHE A 150 -6.67 -10.94 1.53
N TYR A 151 -7.81 -10.99 0.82
CA TYR A 151 -9.02 -11.63 1.33
C TYR A 151 -8.84 -13.13 1.63
N PRO A 152 -8.43 -13.99 0.68
CA PRO A 152 -8.17 -15.39 1.01
C PRO A 152 -7.02 -15.57 2.02
N VAL A 153 -6.03 -14.65 2.07
CA VAL A 153 -5.03 -14.63 3.16
C VAL A 153 -5.70 -14.42 4.51
N SER A 154 -6.61 -13.46 4.63
CA SER A 154 -7.30 -13.14 5.89
C SER A 154 -8.13 -14.31 6.42
N ILE A 155 -8.87 -15.00 5.54
CA ILE A 155 -9.63 -16.21 5.89
C ILE A 155 -8.70 -17.31 6.37
N PHE A 156 -7.57 -17.50 5.69
CA PHE A 156 -6.58 -18.50 6.05
C PHE A 156 -5.99 -18.21 7.45
N VAL A 157 -5.57 -16.98 7.70
CA VAL A 157 -4.96 -16.60 8.99
C VAL A 157 -5.96 -16.71 10.15
N ASP A 158 -7.25 -16.44 9.91
CA ASP A 158 -8.29 -16.53 10.93
C ASP A 158 -8.73 -17.97 11.24
N ASN A 159 -8.73 -18.85 10.24
CA ASN A 159 -9.38 -20.17 10.34
C ASN A 159 -8.44 -21.37 10.07
N ALA A 160 -7.17 -21.14 9.70
CA ALA A 160 -6.22 -22.17 9.23
C ALA A 160 -6.82 -23.14 8.20
N SER A 161 -7.72 -22.63 7.35
CA SER A 161 -8.39 -23.42 6.32
C SER A 161 -7.42 -23.78 5.18
N LYS A 162 -7.90 -24.53 4.16
CA LYS A 162 -7.14 -24.69 2.91
C LYS A 162 -6.93 -23.30 2.31
N GLY A 163 -5.68 -22.92 2.06
CA GLY A 163 -5.39 -21.57 1.55
C GLY A 163 -4.03 -21.00 1.90
N LYS A 164 -3.17 -21.75 2.61
CA LYS A 164 -1.81 -21.29 2.96
C LYS A 164 -1.01 -20.76 1.76
N ILE A 165 -1.23 -21.31 0.55
CA ILE A 165 -0.61 -20.84 -0.69
C ILE A 165 -0.91 -19.38 -1.02
N PHE A 166 -2.05 -18.84 -0.58
CA PHE A 166 -2.40 -17.45 -0.82
C PHE A 166 -1.44 -16.48 -0.12
N LEU A 167 -0.76 -16.88 0.97
CA LEU A 167 0.32 -16.07 1.54
C LEU A 167 1.42 -15.79 0.51
N ILE A 168 1.75 -16.77 -0.33
CA ILE A 168 2.80 -16.65 -1.34
C ILE A 168 2.29 -15.92 -2.57
N ILE A 169 1.08 -16.24 -3.04
CA ILE A 169 0.46 -15.54 -4.17
C ILE A 169 0.36 -14.04 -3.87
N ASP A 170 -0.14 -13.68 -2.69
CA ASP A 170 -0.25 -12.29 -2.25
C ASP A 170 1.12 -11.62 -2.11
N SER A 171 2.10 -12.33 -1.53
CA SER A 171 3.48 -11.84 -1.43
C SER A 171 4.10 -11.49 -2.79
N VAL A 172 3.80 -12.26 -3.84
CA VAL A 172 4.28 -11.94 -5.20
C VAL A 172 3.71 -10.60 -5.67
N PHE A 173 2.41 -10.36 -5.51
CA PHE A 173 1.81 -9.09 -5.89
C PHE A 173 2.31 -7.92 -5.04
N LEU A 174 2.50 -8.13 -3.73
CA LEU A 174 3.09 -7.13 -2.83
C LEU A 174 4.51 -6.78 -3.25
N ILE A 175 5.36 -7.76 -3.58
CA ILE A 175 6.74 -7.52 -4.03
C ILE A 175 6.76 -6.78 -5.36
N LEU A 176 5.97 -7.22 -6.35
CA LEU A 176 5.91 -6.56 -7.66
C LEU A 176 5.40 -5.11 -7.54
N SER A 177 4.36 -4.90 -6.72
CA SER A 177 3.86 -3.57 -6.39
C SER A 177 4.94 -2.70 -5.73
N ALA A 178 5.68 -3.27 -4.78
CA ALA A 178 6.73 -2.54 -4.06
C ALA A 178 7.89 -2.16 -4.97
N LEU A 179 8.32 -3.05 -5.85
CA LEU A 179 9.38 -2.77 -6.82
C LEU A 179 8.96 -1.65 -7.78
N LEU A 180 7.73 -1.69 -8.28
CA LEU A 180 7.22 -0.66 -9.18
C LEU A 180 7.01 0.69 -8.46
N ALA A 181 6.45 0.68 -7.25
CA ALA A 181 6.31 1.89 -6.43
C ALA A 181 7.68 2.50 -6.09
N GLY A 182 8.65 1.67 -5.72
CA GLY A 182 10.02 2.08 -5.43
C GLY A 182 10.71 2.65 -6.67
N TYR A 183 10.56 2.02 -7.83
CA TYR A 183 11.07 2.54 -9.10
C TYR A 183 10.52 3.94 -9.41
N ILE A 184 9.18 4.11 -9.37
CA ILE A 184 8.53 5.40 -9.62
C ILE A 184 9.01 6.46 -8.61
N ALA A 185 9.13 6.09 -7.33
CA ALA A 185 9.61 7.00 -6.31
C ALA A 185 11.05 7.45 -6.54
N LEU A 186 11.95 6.51 -6.84
CA LEU A 186 13.38 6.80 -7.05
C LEU A 186 13.60 7.69 -8.27
N GLU A 187 12.84 7.48 -9.35
CA GLU A 187 12.86 8.36 -10.54
C GLU A 187 12.33 9.77 -10.23
N ALA A 188 11.41 9.91 -9.28
CA ALA A 188 10.89 11.21 -8.86
C ALA A 188 11.86 12.00 -7.96
N VAL A 189 12.77 11.34 -7.24
CA VAL A 189 13.69 12.00 -6.28
C VAL A 189 14.54 13.11 -6.93
N PRO A 190 15.24 12.90 -8.07
CA PRO A 190 16.02 13.96 -8.71
C PRO A 190 15.18 15.18 -9.11
N ALA A 191 13.96 14.95 -9.61
CA ALA A 191 13.03 16.01 -9.99
C ALA A 191 12.57 16.82 -8.77
N HIS A 192 12.26 16.15 -7.65
CA HIS A 192 11.94 16.83 -6.39
C HIS A 192 13.13 17.65 -5.87
N LEU A 193 14.33 17.05 -5.77
CA LEU A 193 15.49 17.75 -5.24
C LEU A 193 15.88 18.96 -6.09
N SER A 194 15.82 18.85 -7.42
CA SER A 194 16.11 19.98 -8.32
C SER A 194 15.03 21.07 -8.25
N GLY A 195 13.75 20.70 -8.18
CA GLY A 195 12.63 21.64 -8.08
C GLY A 195 12.66 22.51 -6.82
N PHE A 196 13.24 22.01 -5.73
CA PHE A 196 13.37 22.70 -4.44
C PHE A 196 14.81 23.06 -4.06
N ALA A 197 15.79 22.90 -4.96
CA ALA A 197 17.21 23.13 -4.65
C ALA A 197 17.53 24.55 -4.15
N HIS A 198 16.69 25.53 -4.52
CA HIS A 198 16.82 26.93 -4.12
C HIS A 198 15.60 27.43 -3.33
N TRP A 199 14.73 26.51 -2.86
CA TRP A 199 13.55 26.90 -2.11
C TRP A 199 13.93 27.33 -0.68
N THR A 200 13.43 28.49 -0.27
CA THR A 200 13.62 29.05 1.06
C THR A 200 12.26 29.38 1.65
N PRO A 201 11.87 28.82 2.81
CA PRO A 201 10.50 28.96 3.32
C PRO A 201 10.14 30.38 3.75
N PHE A 202 11.12 31.26 4.03
CA PHE A 202 10.89 32.54 4.71
C PHE A 202 11.89 33.66 4.33
N LEU A 203 12.28 33.79 3.06
CA LEU A 203 13.04 34.97 2.59
C LEU A 203 12.22 35.79 1.59
#